data_AF-A0A936PHJ5-F1
#
_entry.id   AF-A0A936PHJ5-F1
#
_cell.length_a   1.000
_cell.length_b   1.000
_cell.length_c   1.000
_cell.angle_alpha   90.00
_cell.angle_beta   90.00
_cell.angle_gamma   90.00
#
_symmetry.space_group_name_H-M   'P 1'
#
loop_
_entity.id
_entity.type
_entity.pdbx_description
1 polymer ?
#
loop_
_entity_poly.entity_id
_entity_poly.type
_entity_poly.pdbx_seq_one_letter_code
_entity_poly.pdbx_strand_id
1 'polypeptide(L)'
;MNENNTENITENTPEVKFNGKRPPGLTILCILSFIGSGGSAISSFFVAGAFNLIPLAVKQTPVADAEALLKMITTAGPLFFFFMGILYLISLAGAIYMFKLRKTGFHLYTVAQLCMLILPSLMISGFELPVSNLLLTGSFILAYAVNIRLFH
;
A
#
# COMPACT_ATOMS: atom_id res chain seq x y z
N MET A 1 62.03 -9.11 6.06
CA MET A 1 61.05 -9.13 7.16
C MET A 1 60.76 -7.69 7.56
N ASN A 2 59.52 -7.40 7.96
CA ASN A 2 58.83 -6.10 8.13
C ASN A 2 58.07 -5.66 6.87
N GLU A 3 56.82 -6.10 6.70
CA GLU A 3 55.58 -5.57 7.33
C GLU A 3 55.35 -4.11 6.96
N ASN A 4 54.71 -3.88 5.81
CA ASN A 4 54.06 -2.61 5.45
C ASN A 4 53.02 -2.86 4.35
N ASN A 5 52.19 -3.90 4.49
CA ASN A 5 51.20 -4.26 3.48
C ASN A 5 49.82 -4.61 4.06
N THR A 6 49.30 -3.77 4.97
CA THR A 6 47.99 -4.08 5.57
C THR A 6 47.24 -2.85 6.07
N GLU A 7 47.16 -1.74 5.32
CA GLU A 7 46.32 -0.62 5.75
C GLU A 7 45.92 0.30 4.58
N ASN A 8 45.11 -0.21 3.63
CA ASN A 8 44.29 0.66 2.76
C ASN A 8 43.12 -0.07 2.08
N ILE A 9 42.38 -0.86 2.86
CA ILE A 9 41.04 -1.33 2.46
C ILE A 9 40.02 -0.52 3.24
N THR A 10 40.08 0.81 3.13
CA THR A 10 38.95 1.66 3.52
C THR A 10 37.91 1.55 2.42
N GLU A 11 37.01 0.59 2.62
CA GLU A 11 35.57 0.69 2.37
C GLU A 11 35.18 1.77 1.34
N ASN A 12 35.32 1.45 0.05
CA ASN A 12 34.59 2.15 -1.02
C ASN A 12 33.12 1.75 -0.94
N THR A 13 32.43 2.18 0.13
CA THR A 13 30.96 2.25 0.10
C THR A 13 30.65 3.43 -0.81
N PRO A 14 30.05 3.24 -2.00
CA PRO A 14 29.75 4.34 -2.89
C PRO A 14 28.74 5.24 -2.18
N GLU A 15 29.22 6.38 -1.66
CA GLU A 15 28.34 7.44 -1.22
C GLU A 15 27.49 7.85 -2.42
N VAL A 16 26.20 7.49 -2.37
CA VAL A 16 25.22 7.82 -3.39
C VAL A 16 25.09 9.34 -3.39
N LYS A 17 25.84 10.02 -4.26
CA LYS A 17 25.76 11.46 -4.50
C LYS A 17 24.32 11.81 -4.92
N PHE A 18 23.57 12.38 -4.00
CA PHE A 18 22.20 12.86 -4.24
C PHE A 18 22.23 14.10 -5.13
N ASN A 19 22.03 13.92 -6.44
CA ASN A 19 22.05 15.01 -7.42
C ASN A 19 20.74 15.84 -7.45
N GLY A 20 20.06 16.01 -6.32
CA GLY A 20 18.75 16.68 -6.22
C GLY A 20 17.60 15.99 -6.99
N LYS A 21 17.88 15.01 -7.85
CA LYS A 21 16.93 14.15 -8.54
C LYS A 21 16.58 12.95 -7.66
N ARG A 22 15.28 12.62 -7.60
CA ARG A 22 14.79 11.45 -6.87
C ARG A 22 15.41 10.16 -7.39
N PRO A 23 15.74 9.21 -6.49
CA PRO A 23 16.23 7.91 -6.92
C PRO A 23 15.11 7.18 -7.70
N PRO A 24 15.44 6.51 -8.81
CA PRO A 24 14.45 5.84 -9.66
C PRO A 24 13.57 4.85 -8.90
N GLY A 25 14.12 4.13 -7.92
CA GLY A 25 13.38 3.15 -7.11
C GLY A 25 12.21 3.76 -6.34
N LEU A 26 12.38 4.95 -5.75
CA LEU A 26 11.31 5.64 -5.03
C LEU A 26 10.17 6.08 -5.95
N THR A 27 10.54 6.55 -7.14
CA THR A 27 9.57 6.96 -8.15
C THR A 27 8.69 5.77 -8.55
N ILE A 28 9.29 4.61 -8.81
CA ILE A 28 8.57 3.38 -9.17
C ILE A 28 7.66 2.94 -8.02
N LEU A 29 8.16 2.89 -6.79
CA LEU A 29 7.38 2.54 -5.61
C LEU A 29 6.17 3.46 -5.41
N CYS A 30 6.37 4.78 -5.54
CA CYS A 30 5.30 5.76 -5.39
C CYS A 30 4.24 5.57 -6.47
N ILE A 31 4.63 5.33 -7.72
CA ILE A 31 3.70 5.09 -8.83
C ILE A 31 2.91 3.79 -8.59
N LEU A 32 3.57 2.71 -8.18
CA LEU A 32 2.90 1.45 -7.84
C LEU A 32 1.89 1.64 -6.70
N SER A 33 2.27 2.39 -5.67
CA SER A 33 1.40 2.69 -4.53
C SER A 33 0.23 3.59 -4.92
N PHE A 34 0.46 4.52 -5.85
CA PHE A 34 -0.56 5.40 -6.41
C PHE A 34 -1.59 4.61 -7.22
N ILE A 35 -1.14 3.71 -8.10
CA ILE A 35 -2.02 2.86 -8.91
C ILE A 35 -2.82 1.92 -7.99
N GLY A 36 -2.15 1.25 -7.06
CA GLY A 36 -2.79 0.33 -6.12
C GLY A 36 -3.82 1.03 -5.23
N SER A 37 -3.44 2.12 -4.56
CA SER A 37 -4.33 2.83 -3.64
C SER A 37 -5.40 3.63 -4.38
N GLY A 38 -5.05 4.29 -5.49
CA GLY A 38 -5.98 5.09 -6.29
C GLY A 38 -7.06 4.24 -6.94
N GLY A 39 -6.67 3.13 -7.59
CA GLY A 39 -7.63 2.18 -8.17
C GLY A 39 -8.54 1.58 -7.09
N SER A 40 -7.97 1.20 -5.94
CA SER A 40 -8.76 0.62 -4.84
C SER A 40 -9.70 1.63 -4.19
N ALA A 41 -9.31 2.90 -4.07
CA ALA A 41 -10.18 3.96 -3.57
C ALA A 41 -11.43 4.10 -4.46
N ILE A 42 -11.22 4.22 -5.78
CA ILE A 42 -12.32 4.35 -6.75
C ILE A 42 -13.25 3.14 -6.66
N SER A 43 -12.70 1.92 -6.66
CA SER A 43 -13.47 0.69 -6.54
C SER A 43 -14.26 0.64 -5.22
N SER A 44 -13.66 1.06 -4.11
CA SER A 44 -14.32 1.05 -2.80
C SER A 44 -15.50 2.02 -2.75
N PHE A 45 -15.34 3.24 -3.27
CA PHE A 45 -16.45 4.20 -3.34
C PHE A 45 -17.54 3.76 -4.32
N PHE A 46 -17.17 3.16 -5.44
CA PHE A 46 -18.14 2.61 -6.38
C PHE A 46 -18.98 1.51 -5.72
N VAL A 47 -18.34 0.56 -5.03
CA VAL A 47 -19.04 -0.51 -4.31
C VAL A 47 -19.92 0.05 -3.19
N ALA A 48 -19.44 1.04 -2.44
CA ALA A 48 -20.23 1.68 -1.39
C ALA A 48 -21.49 2.38 -1.95
N GLY A 49 -21.37 3.11 -3.06
CA GLY A 49 -22.50 3.80 -3.69
C GLY A 49 -23.47 2.86 -4.42
N ALA A 50 -22.95 1.82 -5.08
CA ALA A 50 -23.74 0.84 -5.81
C ALA A 50 -24.14 -0.39 -4.98
N PHE A 51 -23.93 -0.38 -3.66
CA PHE A 51 -24.08 -1.55 -2.78
C PHE A 51 -25.43 -2.25 -2.93
N ASN A 52 -26.52 -1.49 -3.09
CA ASN A 52 -27.87 -2.05 -3.25
C ASN A 52 -28.13 -2.61 -4.66
N LEU A 53 -27.39 -2.16 -5.67
CA LEU A 53 -27.56 -2.53 -7.08
C LEU A 53 -26.71 -3.76 -7.45
N ILE A 54 -25.54 -3.92 -6.82
CA ILE A 54 -24.60 -5.00 -7.10
C ILE A 54 -25.24 -6.40 -6.95
N PRO A 55 -25.98 -6.72 -5.87
CA PRO A 55 -26.59 -8.04 -5.72
C PRO A 55 -27.66 -8.34 -6.78
N LEU A 56 -28.33 -7.31 -7.29
CA LEU A 56 -29.36 -7.45 -8.33
C LEU A 56 -28.72 -7.71 -9.70
N ALA A 57 -27.64 -7.00 -10.01
CA ALA A 57 -26.88 -7.17 -11.25
C ALA A 57 -26.19 -8.54 -11.33
N VAL A 58 -25.59 -8.99 -10.22
CA VAL A 58 -24.82 -10.25 -10.18
C VAL A 58 -25.73 -11.49 -10.23
N LYS A 59 -26.94 -11.43 -9.67
CA LYS A 59 -27.94 -12.53 -9.77
C LYS A 59 -28.33 -12.86 -11.22
N GLN A 60 -28.12 -11.93 -12.15
CA GLN A 60 -28.47 -12.10 -13.55
C GLN A 60 -27.30 -12.61 -14.39
N THR A 61 -26.09 -12.69 -13.83
CA THR A 61 -24.88 -13.13 -14.55
C THR A 61 -24.45 -14.52 -14.09
N PRO A 62 -24.37 -15.51 -14.99
CA PRO A 62 -23.96 -16.87 -14.66
C PRO A 62 -22.42 -16.98 -14.55
N VAL A 63 -21.86 -16.40 -13.50
CA VAL A 63 -20.42 -16.44 -13.19
C VAL A 63 -20.22 -17.22 -11.90
N ALA A 64 -19.54 -18.36 -11.98
CA ALA A 64 -19.33 -19.28 -10.86
C ALA A 64 -18.66 -18.62 -9.64
N ASP A 65 -17.78 -17.64 -9.85
CA ASP A 65 -17.08 -16.93 -8.77
C ASP A 65 -17.86 -15.72 -8.22
N ALA A 66 -18.93 -15.29 -8.89
CA ALA A 66 -19.60 -14.04 -8.52
C ALA A 66 -20.43 -14.17 -7.24
N GLU A 67 -20.94 -15.36 -6.93
CA GLU A 67 -21.68 -15.62 -5.69
C GLU A 67 -20.79 -15.48 -4.44
N ALA A 68 -19.55 -15.98 -4.51
CA ALA A 68 -18.58 -15.87 -3.43
C ALA A 68 -18.18 -14.41 -3.19
N LEU A 69 -17.93 -13.65 -4.26
CA LEU A 69 -17.61 -12.22 -4.14
C LEU A 69 -18.81 -11.42 -3.60
N LEU A 70 -20.02 -11.72 -4.08
CA LEU A 70 -21.25 -11.09 -3.59
C LEU A 70 -21.40 -11.34 -2.09
N LYS A 71 -21.23 -12.59 -1.63
CA LYS A 71 -21.31 -12.93 -0.22
C LYS A 71 -20.30 -12.16 0.62
N MET A 72 -19.07 -11.99 0.15
CA MET A 72 -18.07 -11.17 0.85
C MET A 72 -18.48 -9.69 0.92
N ILE A 73 -18.95 -9.12 -0.19
CA ILE A 73 -19.41 -7.72 -0.25
C ILE A 73 -20.59 -7.51 0.71
N THR A 74 -21.60 -8.37 0.68
CA THR A 74 -22.79 -8.22 1.53
C THR A 74 -22.52 -8.48 3.00
N THR A 75 -21.58 -9.37 3.32
CA THR A 75 -21.13 -9.62 4.70
C THR A 75 -20.36 -8.43 5.27
N ALA A 76 -19.51 -7.78 4.46
CA ALA A 76 -18.73 -6.63 4.91
C ALA A 76 -19.59 -5.37 5.15
N GLY A 77 -20.64 -5.20 4.34
CA GLY A 77 -21.55 -4.07 4.42
C GLY A 77 -20.99 -2.78 3.79
N PRO A 78 -21.85 -1.78 3.54
CA PRO A 78 -21.46 -0.56 2.81
C PRO A 78 -20.49 0.34 3.60
N LEU A 79 -20.60 0.34 4.93
CA LEU A 79 -19.72 1.14 5.80
C LEU A 79 -18.27 0.69 5.72
N PHE A 80 -18.02 -0.62 5.61
CA PHE A 80 -16.68 -1.16 5.44
C PHE A 80 -16.00 -0.56 4.20
N PHE A 81 -16.70 -0.57 3.06
CA PHE A 81 -16.17 -0.01 1.81
C PHE A 81 -15.98 1.50 1.88
N PHE A 82 -16.85 2.22 2.61
CA PHE A 82 -16.70 3.66 2.80
C PHE A 82 -15.43 4.00 3.61
N PHE A 83 -15.23 3.36 4.77
CA PHE A 83 -14.04 3.57 5.59
C PHE A 83 -12.76 3.09 4.88
N MET A 84 -12.82 1.97 4.15
CA MET A 84 -11.70 1.55 3.32
C MET A 84 -11.38 2.54 2.22
N GLY A 85 -12.38 3.09 1.53
CA GLY A 85 -12.20 4.15 0.55
C GLY A 85 -11.45 5.35 1.12
N ILE A 86 -11.83 5.81 2.32
CA ILE A 86 -11.15 6.89 3.04
C ILE A 86 -9.70 6.53 3.35
N LEU A 87 -9.44 5.33 3.87
CA LEU A 87 -8.08 4.87 4.16
C LEU A 87 -7.21 4.78 2.89
N TYR A 88 -7.77 4.34 1.77
CA TYR A 88 -7.06 4.36 0.49
C TYR A 88 -6.72 5.79 0.03
N LEU A 89 -7.61 6.77 0.25
CA LEU A 89 -7.31 8.18 -0.03
C LEU A 89 -6.19 8.72 0.87
N ILE A 90 -6.16 8.33 2.16
CA ILE A 90 -5.07 8.70 3.08
C ILE A 90 -3.75 8.07 2.63
N SER A 91 -3.76 6.80 2.24
CA SER A 91 -2.60 6.10 1.66
C SER A 91 -2.11 6.78 0.39
N LEU A 92 -3.04 7.17 -0.49
CA LEU A 92 -2.75 7.89 -1.74
C LEU A 92 -2.12 9.26 -1.45
N ALA A 93 -2.67 10.01 -0.50
CA ALA A 93 -2.08 11.26 -0.03
C ALA A 93 -0.65 11.03 0.48
N GLY A 94 -0.44 9.99 1.31
CA GLY A 94 0.88 9.60 1.78
C GLY A 94 1.87 9.34 0.64
N ALA A 95 1.45 8.62 -0.40
CA ALA A 95 2.24 8.38 -1.61
C ALA A 95 2.57 9.67 -2.37
N ILE A 96 1.64 10.63 -2.47
CA ILE A 96 1.89 11.94 -3.10
C ILE A 96 2.91 12.76 -2.29
N TYR A 97 2.82 12.73 -0.96
CA TYR A 97 3.81 13.39 -0.09
C TYR A 97 5.19 12.72 -0.15
N MET A 98 5.23 11.39 -0.23
CA MET A 98 6.47 10.64 -0.46
C MET A 98 7.04 10.91 -1.84
N PHE A 99 6.19 11.08 -2.85
CA PHE A 99 6.62 11.58 -4.14
C PHE A 99 7.37 12.89 -3.90
N LYS A 100 6.83 13.85 -3.14
CA LYS A 100 7.52 15.11 -2.79
C LYS A 100 8.71 15.00 -1.81
N LEU A 101 9.21 13.79 -1.52
CA LEU A 101 10.32 13.51 -0.60
C LEU A 101 10.11 13.99 0.85
N ARG A 102 8.85 14.06 1.32
CA ARG A 102 8.53 14.49 2.69
C ARG A 102 8.36 13.30 3.62
N LYS A 103 9.03 13.33 4.78
CA LYS A 103 8.95 12.28 5.82
C LYS A 103 7.52 12.01 6.30
N THR A 104 6.70 13.06 6.38
CA THR A 104 5.28 12.96 6.75
C THR A 104 4.49 12.00 5.86
N GLY A 105 4.86 11.91 4.56
CA GLY A 105 4.18 11.01 3.62
C GLY A 105 4.34 9.54 3.99
N PHE A 106 5.52 9.14 4.45
CA PHE A 106 5.80 7.77 4.86
C PHE A 106 4.97 7.34 6.07
N HIS A 107 4.89 8.19 7.09
CA HIS A 107 4.08 7.91 8.28
C HIS A 107 2.59 7.81 7.92
N LEU A 108 2.09 8.75 7.12
CA LEU A 108 0.69 8.76 6.70
C LEU A 108 0.32 7.50 5.92
N TYR A 109 1.16 7.11 4.97
CA TYR A 109 1.00 5.87 4.20
C TYR A 109 1.06 4.64 5.09
N THR A 110 2.07 4.53 5.96
CA THR A 110 2.27 3.35 6.81
C THR A 110 1.11 3.15 7.78
N VAL A 111 0.66 4.22 8.44
CA VAL A 111 -0.51 4.16 9.32
C VAL A 111 -1.75 3.73 8.54
N ALA A 112 -1.99 4.33 7.36
CA ALA A 112 -3.11 3.94 6.53
C ALA A 112 -3.05 2.47 6.10
N GLN A 113 -1.89 1.97 5.68
CA GLN A 113 -1.70 0.58 5.28
C GLN A 113 -1.93 -0.41 6.42
N LEU A 114 -1.43 -0.11 7.62
CA LEU A 114 -1.68 -0.94 8.80
C LEU A 114 -3.16 -0.92 9.20
N CYS A 115 -3.81 0.25 9.18
CA CYS A 115 -5.24 0.37 9.42
C CYS A 115 -6.04 -0.43 8.38
N MET A 116 -5.68 -0.37 7.10
CA MET A 116 -6.33 -1.15 6.03
C MET A 116 -6.14 -2.65 6.22
N LEU A 117 -5.03 -3.08 6.82
CA LEU A 117 -4.79 -4.48 7.08
C LEU A 117 -5.64 -5.01 8.26
N ILE A 118 -5.89 -4.16 9.25
CA ILE A 118 -6.63 -4.50 10.48
C ILE A 118 -8.14 -4.29 10.31
N LEU A 119 -8.58 -3.34 9.48
CA LEU A 119 -10.00 -3.00 9.36
C LEU A 119 -10.90 -4.20 8.96
N PRO A 120 -10.53 -5.05 7.97
CA PRO A 120 -11.32 -6.22 7.60
C PRO A 120 -11.50 -7.20 8.75
N SER A 121 -10.47 -7.43 9.57
CA SER A 121 -10.58 -8.37 10.70
C SER A 121 -11.46 -7.83 11.82
N LEU A 122 -11.61 -6.51 11.94
CA LEU A 122 -12.51 -5.88 12.91
C LEU A 122 -13.98 -5.87 12.46
N MET A 123 -14.23 -5.66 11.16
CA MET A 123 -15.59 -5.48 10.65
C MET A 123 -16.21 -6.76 10.09
N ILE A 124 -15.40 -7.68 9.56
CA ILE A 124 -15.86 -8.91 8.91
C ILE A 124 -15.60 -10.09 9.84
N SER A 125 -16.67 -10.63 10.43
CA SER A 125 -16.58 -11.80 11.31
C SER A 125 -16.06 -13.02 10.56
N GLY A 126 -14.99 -13.64 11.08
CA GLY A 126 -14.37 -14.82 10.45
C GLY A 126 -13.44 -14.49 9.28
N PHE A 127 -13.06 -13.22 9.08
CA PHE A 127 -12.06 -12.86 8.08
C PHE A 127 -10.67 -13.31 8.48
N GLU A 128 -10.05 -14.12 7.62
CA GLU A 128 -8.65 -14.52 7.75
C GLU A 128 -7.77 -13.59 6.92
N LEU A 129 -6.74 -13.04 7.56
CA LEU A 129 -5.82 -12.11 6.92
C LEU A 129 -4.90 -12.90 5.97
N PRO A 130 -4.98 -12.67 4.64
CA PRO A 130 -4.17 -13.42 3.70
C PRO A 130 -2.69 -13.10 3.89
N VAL A 131 -1.85 -14.13 4.05
CA VAL A 131 -0.40 -13.96 4.22
C VAL A 131 0.21 -13.19 3.04
N SER A 132 -0.32 -13.37 1.82
CA SER A 132 0.08 -12.62 0.64
C SER A 132 -0.10 -11.11 0.79
N ASN A 133 -1.21 -10.66 1.36
CA ASN A 133 -1.47 -9.23 1.61
C ASN A 133 -0.52 -8.69 2.69
N LEU A 134 -0.28 -9.45 3.76
CA LEU A 134 0.67 -9.07 4.81
C LEU A 134 2.08 -8.89 4.22
N LEU A 135 2.55 -9.85 3.43
CA LEU A 135 3.88 -9.83 2.81
C LEU A 135 4.00 -8.69 1.80
N LEU A 136 2.98 -8.47 0.97
CA LEU A 136 2.98 -7.39 0.00
C LEU A 136 3.05 -6.03 0.70
N THR A 137 2.16 -5.79 1.67
CA THR A 137 2.14 -4.55 2.45
C THR A 137 3.45 -4.34 3.21
N GLY A 138 3.96 -5.38 3.87
CA GLY A 138 5.24 -5.35 4.57
C GLY A 138 6.42 -5.04 3.64
N SER A 139 6.41 -5.60 2.42
CA SER A 139 7.45 -5.35 1.41
C SER A 139 7.48 -3.88 0.97
N PHE A 140 6.30 -3.28 0.71
CA PHE A 140 6.23 -1.85 0.37
C PHE A 140 6.70 -0.97 1.53
N ILE A 141 6.23 -1.23 2.75
CA ILE A 141 6.64 -0.45 3.93
C ILE A 141 8.14 -0.55 4.16
N LEU A 142 8.71 -1.76 4.09
CA LEU A 142 10.15 -1.98 4.27
C LEU A 142 10.95 -1.27 3.18
N ALA A 143 10.53 -1.39 1.93
CA ALA A 143 11.22 -0.76 0.82
C ALA A 143 11.19 0.78 0.94
N TYR A 144 10.09 1.37 1.42
CA TYR A 144 10.08 2.80 1.77
C TYR A 144 10.94 3.14 2.98
N ALA A 145 10.94 2.30 4.02
CA ALA A 145 11.71 2.51 5.24
C ALA A 145 13.22 2.52 4.98
N VAL A 146 13.73 1.62 4.12
CA VAL A 146 15.14 1.61 3.69
C VAL A 146 15.53 2.91 2.99
N ASN A 147 14.59 3.53 2.29
CA ASN A 147 14.81 4.79 1.57
C ASN A 147 14.42 6.04 2.38
N ILE A 148 14.07 5.91 3.67
CA ILE A 148 13.60 7.04 4.49
C ILE A 148 14.66 8.13 4.67
N ARG A 149 15.95 7.75 4.61
CA ARG A 149 17.10 8.65 4.71
C ARG A 149 17.15 9.68 3.58
N LEU A 150 16.41 9.45 2.49
CA LEU A 150 16.38 10.29 1.30
C LEU A 150 15.32 11.40 1.39
N PHE A 151 14.44 11.29 2.37
CA PHE A 151 13.46 12.32 2.68
C PHE A 151 14.10 13.45 3.47
N HIS A 152 13.78 14.69 3.11
CA HIS A 152 14.25 15.89 3.80
C HIS A 152 13.24 16.31 4.87
#